data_AF-A0A9D6J851-F1
#
_entry.id   AF-A0A9D6J851-F1
#
_cell.length_a   1.000
_cell.length_b   1.000
_cell.length_c   1.000
_cell.angle_alpha   90.00
_cell.angle_beta   90.00
_cell.angle_gamma   90.00
#
_symmetry.space_group_name_H-M   'P 1'
#
loop_
_entity.id
_entity.type
_entity.pdbx_description
1 polymer ?
#
loop_
_entity_poly.entity_id
_entity_poly.type
_entity_poly.pdbx_seq_one_letter_code
_entity_poly.pdbx_strand_id
1 'polypeptide(L)'
;MFFRNRLWFLVLVLLFSVSLPCLADEGFKPVWKVGQHWTIKAQYRDLRLAKEKWLPPVIWRFHVRGEKKIAGQDCFALHITPAKKKNLGVQAILYLAKSDLHLVKSIELFPSRGKPQIHAQQADQSRISPVLSGGSMIPFDLPLFPLSKMKNKESKSAEVAGEHATTLDGLVFVNPVKQSWTPTEGGFQVILDDPNGKGKMVQIWKPGKPWATQTQSPTMKTSLEK
;
A
#
# COMPACT_ATOMS: atom_id res chain seq x y z
N MET A 1 74.94 4.00 29.93
CA MET A 1 74.52 3.11 28.84
C MET A 1 73.07 3.45 28.52
N PHE A 2 72.82 4.12 27.38
CA PHE A 2 71.54 4.39 26.68
C PHE A 2 70.38 5.05 27.47
N PHE A 3 69.57 6.00 26.99
CA PHE A 3 69.49 6.98 25.90
C PHE A 3 68.06 7.58 26.02
N ARG A 4 67.85 8.90 25.80
CA ARG A 4 66.70 9.53 25.05
C ARG A 4 65.24 9.19 25.44
N ASN A 5 64.21 10.02 25.30
CA ASN A 5 63.95 11.40 24.90
C ASN A 5 62.41 11.53 24.90
N ARG A 6 61.91 12.78 24.95
CA ARG A 6 60.70 13.28 24.27
C ARG A 6 59.30 12.90 24.80
N LEU A 7 58.73 13.85 25.56
CA LEU A 7 57.67 14.76 25.08
C LEU A 7 56.80 14.24 23.92
N TRP A 8 55.56 13.80 24.18
CA TRP A 8 54.45 13.92 23.21
C TRP A 8 53.14 14.17 23.96
N PHE A 9 52.57 15.34 23.71
CA PHE A 9 51.18 15.70 23.90
C PHE A 9 50.27 14.65 23.26
N LEU A 10 49.19 14.26 23.93
CA LEU A 10 47.94 13.91 23.25
C LEU A 10 46.77 14.08 24.21
N VAL A 11 46.29 15.32 24.24
CA VAL A 11 44.93 15.68 24.65
C VAL A 11 43.97 14.96 23.69
N LEU A 12 43.41 13.83 24.12
CA LEU A 12 42.37 13.13 23.39
C LEU A 12 41.02 13.81 23.72
N VAL A 13 40.75 14.94 23.07
CA VAL A 13 39.38 15.46 22.98
C VAL A 13 38.62 14.49 22.08
N LEU A 14 37.89 13.58 22.73
CA LEU A 14 36.82 12.80 22.11
C LEU A 14 35.76 13.79 21.61
N LEU A 15 35.91 14.21 20.36
CA LEU A 15 34.83 14.78 19.56
C LEU A 15 33.77 13.68 19.44
N PHE A 16 32.86 13.63 20.43
CA PHE A 16 31.53 13.08 20.22
C PHE A 16 30.85 13.97 19.17
N SER A 17 31.12 13.66 17.92
CA SER A 17 30.27 14.02 16.79
C SER A 17 28.94 13.33 17.04
N VAL A 18 28.08 13.94 17.86
CA VAL A 18 26.66 13.64 17.89
C VAL A 18 26.15 14.07 16.53
N SER A 19 26.26 13.16 15.56
CA SER A 19 25.49 13.22 14.33
C SER A 19 24.03 13.15 14.75
N LEU A 20 23.44 14.32 15.01
CA LEU A 20 22.01 14.52 15.00
C LEU A 20 21.53 13.92 13.68
N PRO A 21 20.76 12.81 13.68
CA PRO A 21 20.11 12.40 12.45
C PRO A 21 19.27 13.59 12.02
N CYS A 22 19.59 14.12 10.84
CA CYS A 22 18.70 14.99 10.11
C CYS A 22 17.35 14.27 10.09
N LEU A 23 16.39 14.75 10.89
CA LEU A 23 15.01 14.28 10.88
C LEU A 23 14.43 14.69 9.53
N ALA A 24 14.78 13.94 8.49
CA ALA A 24 14.00 13.87 7.29
C ALA A 24 12.59 13.50 7.75
N ASP A 25 11.61 14.33 7.41
CA ASP A 25 10.20 14.02 7.62
C ASP A 25 9.87 12.83 6.73
N GLU A 26 10.12 11.60 7.22
CA GLU A 26 9.97 10.33 6.47
C GLU A 26 8.53 10.07 6.02
N GLY A 27 7.60 10.98 6.33
CA GLY A 27 6.19 10.86 6.03
C GLY A 27 5.54 9.68 6.76
N PHE A 28 4.27 9.46 6.47
CA PHE A 28 3.48 8.40 7.06
C PHE A 28 3.37 7.21 6.12
N LYS A 29 3.70 6.02 6.62
CA LYS A 29 3.32 4.73 6.02
C LYS A 29 2.90 3.76 7.13
N PRO A 30 2.00 2.80 6.86
CA PRO A 30 1.74 1.75 7.82
C PRO A 30 3.00 0.90 8.02
N VAL A 31 3.25 0.50 9.27
CA VAL A 31 4.37 -0.37 9.63
C VAL A 31 3.83 -1.78 9.85
N TRP A 32 4.40 -2.73 9.12
CA TRP A 32 4.02 -4.14 9.19
C TRP A 32 5.11 -5.00 9.80
N LYS A 33 4.68 -6.08 10.45
CA LYS A 33 5.56 -7.15 10.96
C LYS A 33 5.11 -8.50 10.41
N VAL A 34 6.05 -9.40 10.18
CA VAL A 34 5.74 -10.80 9.83
C VAL A 34 4.89 -11.43 10.94
N GLY A 35 3.86 -12.18 10.54
CA GLY A 35 2.86 -12.77 11.44
C GLY A 35 1.70 -11.84 11.80
N GLN A 36 1.82 -10.54 11.52
CA GLN A 36 0.73 -9.59 11.73
C GLN A 36 -0.43 -9.90 10.78
N HIS A 37 -1.63 -9.80 11.32
CA HIS A 37 -2.86 -9.95 10.54
C HIS A 37 -3.92 -8.95 11.02
N TRP A 38 -4.84 -8.64 10.12
CA TRP A 38 -5.99 -7.80 10.38
C TRP A 38 -7.15 -8.24 9.50
N THR A 39 -8.35 -7.76 9.83
CA THR A 39 -9.55 -8.05 9.05
C THR A 39 -10.20 -6.78 8.52
N ILE A 40 -10.56 -6.81 7.25
CA ILE A 40 -11.28 -5.76 6.56
C ILE A 40 -12.69 -6.28 6.26
N LYS A 41 -13.70 -5.59 6.77
CA LYS A 41 -15.09 -5.82 6.38
C LYS A 41 -15.38 -4.97 5.15
N ALA A 42 -15.78 -5.60 4.05
CA ALA A 42 -16.08 -4.95 2.79
C ALA A 42 -17.54 -5.16 2.39
N GLN A 43 -18.20 -4.10 1.94
CA GLN A 43 -19.54 -4.11 1.35
C GLN A 43 -19.44 -3.62 -0.09
N TYR A 44 -20.16 -4.29 -0.98
CA TYR A 44 -20.13 -4.02 -2.41
C TYR A 44 -21.51 -3.61 -2.88
N ARG A 45 -21.56 -2.63 -3.78
CA ARG A 45 -22.81 -2.22 -4.42
C ARG A 45 -23.25 -3.32 -5.40
N ASP A 46 -24.54 -3.64 -5.39
CA ASP A 46 -25.13 -4.55 -6.38
C ASP A 46 -25.35 -3.78 -7.68
N LEU A 47 -24.40 -3.89 -8.61
CA LEU A 47 -24.44 -3.18 -9.90
C LEU A 47 -25.50 -3.72 -10.87
N ARG A 48 -26.14 -4.85 -10.56
CA ARG A 48 -27.20 -5.44 -11.39
C ARG A 48 -28.54 -4.74 -11.22
N LEU A 49 -28.69 -3.95 -10.17
CA LEU A 49 -29.93 -3.26 -9.84
C LEU A 49 -29.76 -1.75 -10.07
N ALA A 50 -30.74 -1.13 -10.74
CA ALA A 50 -30.74 0.32 -10.95
C ALA A 50 -30.85 1.12 -9.63
N LYS A 51 -31.45 0.52 -8.59
CA LYS A 51 -31.56 1.12 -7.25
C LYS A 51 -30.30 0.85 -6.43
N GLU A 52 -29.89 1.81 -5.61
CA GLU A 52 -28.77 1.63 -4.69
C GLU A 52 -29.09 0.53 -3.68
N LYS A 53 -28.45 -0.64 -3.86
CA LYS A 53 -28.51 -1.77 -2.93
C LYS A 53 -27.09 -2.25 -2.66
N TRP A 54 -26.82 -2.52 -1.39
CA TRP A 54 -25.54 -3.06 -0.93
C TRP A 54 -25.68 -4.55 -0.63
N LEU A 55 -24.69 -5.34 -1.06
CA LEU A 55 -24.62 -6.76 -0.75
C LEU A 55 -24.20 -6.98 0.71
N PRO A 56 -24.55 -8.15 1.31
CA PRO A 56 -24.04 -8.52 2.61
C PRO A 56 -22.51 -8.47 2.66
N PRO A 57 -21.92 -8.01 3.77
CA PRO A 57 -20.48 -7.81 3.84
C PRO A 57 -19.68 -9.11 3.67
N VAL A 58 -18.49 -8.97 3.10
CA VAL A 58 -17.45 -10.00 3.07
C VAL A 58 -16.35 -9.56 4.03
N ILE A 59 -15.92 -10.45 4.92
CA ILE A 59 -14.79 -10.19 5.82
C ILE A 59 -13.55 -10.82 5.20
N TRP A 60 -12.56 -9.99 4.91
CA TRP A 60 -11.27 -10.37 4.38
C TRP A 60 -10.23 -10.36 5.48
N ARG A 61 -9.41 -11.39 5.56
CA ARG A 61 -8.25 -11.46 6.44
C ARG A 61 -7.01 -11.21 5.61
N PHE A 62 -6.25 -10.21 6.05
CA PHE A 62 -4.96 -9.81 5.53
C PHE A 62 -3.91 -10.35 6.50
N HIS A 63 -2.89 -11.04 6.00
CA HIS A 63 -1.84 -11.65 6.81
C HIS A 63 -0.49 -11.47 6.15
N VAL A 64 0.42 -10.79 6.83
CA VAL A 64 1.83 -10.66 6.44
C VAL A 64 2.52 -11.99 6.72
N ARG A 65 2.59 -12.87 5.71
CA ARG A 65 3.07 -14.24 5.87
C ARG A 65 4.58 -14.35 6.03
N GLY A 66 5.31 -13.36 5.52
CA GLY A 66 6.76 -13.37 5.50
C GLY A 66 7.32 -12.26 4.64
N GLU A 67 8.62 -12.33 4.43
CA GLU A 67 9.37 -11.44 3.55
C GLU A 67 9.94 -12.27 2.41
N LYS A 68 9.98 -11.69 1.20
CA LYS A 68 10.59 -12.32 0.03
C LYS A 68 11.31 -11.27 -0.81
N LYS A 69 12.40 -11.69 -1.45
CA LYS A 69 13.06 -10.88 -2.48
C LYS A 69 12.42 -11.18 -3.84
N ILE A 70 11.79 -10.18 -4.45
CA ILE A 70 11.17 -10.28 -5.79
C ILE A 70 11.85 -9.24 -6.67
N ALA A 71 12.37 -9.66 -7.83
CA ALA A 71 13.11 -8.78 -8.75
C ALA A 71 14.24 -7.96 -8.06
N GLY A 72 14.93 -8.57 -7.08
CA GLY A 72 15.99 -7.91 -6.32
C GLY A 72 15.52 -7.04 -5.14
N GLN A 73 14.22 -6.80 -5.00
CA GLN A 73 13.64 -5.93 -3.98
C GLN A 73 13.06 -6.70 -2.80
N ASP A 74 13.33 -6.23 -1.58
CA ASP A 74 12.76 -6.82 -0.37
C ASP A 74 11.29 -6.42 -0.20
N CYS A 75 10.43 -7.44 -0.21
CA CYS A 75 8.98 -7.29 -0.19
C CYS A 75 8.34 -8.00 1.00
N PHE A 76 7.24 -7.44 1.51
CA PHE A 76 6.28 -8.19 2.31
C PHE A 76 5.44 -9.10 1.42
N ALA A 77 5.20 -10.33 1.85
CA ALA A 77 4.23 -11.25 1.24
C ALA A 77 2.90 -11.17 1.99
N LEU A 78 1.98 -10.34 1.50
CA LEU A 78 0.66 -10.11 2.09
C LEU A 78 -0.37 -11.07 1.48
N HIS A 79 -0.83 -12.03 2.27
CA HIS A 79 -1.84 -13.00 1.86
C HIS A 79 -3.23 -12.53 2.30
N ILE A 80 -4.16 -12.43 1.35
CA ILE A 80 -5.53 -11.97 1.54
C ILE A 80 -6.51 -13.11 1.24
N THR A 81 -7.34 -13.46 2.23
CA THR A 81 -8.30 -14.58 2.15
C THR A 81 -9.64 -14.20 2.78
N PRO A 82 -10.77 -14.79 2.35
CA PRO A 82 -12.04 -14.61 3.03
C PRO A 82 -11.97 -15.27 4.43
N ALA A 83 -12.34 -14.54 5.48
CA ALA A 83 -12.23 -15.01 6.86
C ALA A 83 -13.30 -16.05 7.23
N LYS A 84 -14.54 -15.86 6.76
CA LYS A 84 -15.70 -16.71 7.13
C LYS A 84 -16.30 -17.49 5.95
N LYS A 85 -16.22 -16.98 4.72
CA LYS A 85 -16.82 -17.60 3.53
C LYS A 85 -15.78 -18.38 2.72
N LYS A 86 -15.45 -19.61 3.15
CA LYS A 86 -14.52 -20.49 2.43
C LYS A 86 -14.94 -20.74 0.97
N ASN A 87 -16.24 -20.73 0.69
CA ASN A 87 -16.80 -20.99 -0.64
C ASN A 87 -16.62 -19.85 -1.65
N LEU A 88 -16.13 -18.67 -1.23
CA LEU A 88 -15.83 -17.62 -2.21
C LEU A 88 -14.68 -18.03 -3.13
N GLY A 89 -13.75 -18.89 -2.70
CA GLY A 89 -12.64 -19.38 -3.53
C GLY A 89 -11.64 -18.31 -4.00
N VAL A 90 -11.96 -17.02 -3.84
CA VAL A 90 -11.14 -15.88 -4.24
C VAL A 90 -10.08 -15.58 -3.17
N GLN A 91 -8.82 -15.47 -3.57
CA GLN A 91 -7.68 -15.15 -2.69
C GLN A 91 -6.63 -14.36 -3.45
N ALA A 92 -5.77 -13.63 -2.73
CA ALA A 92 -4.62 -12.96 -3.35
C ALA A 92 -3.36 -13.02 -2.49
N ILE A 93 -2.22 -12.97 -3.17
CA ILE A 93 -0.92 -12.68 -2.56
C ILE A 93 -0.38 -11.44 -3.24
N LEU A 94 -0.11 -10.41 -2.44
CA LEU A 94 0.57 -9.20 -2.88
C LEU A 94 2.00 -9.23 -2.35
N TYR A 95 2.93 -8.92 -3.24
CA TYR A 95 4.32 -8.64 -2.91
C TYR A 95 4.50 -7.13 -2.97
N LEU A 96 4.59 -6.51 -1.79
CA LEU A 96 4.66 -5.06 -1.60
C LEU A 96 6.05 -4.69 -1.08
N ALA A 97 6.68 -3.70 -1.70
CA ALA A 97 8.01 -3.24 -1.32
C ALA A 97 8.06 -2.78 0.15
N LYS A 98 9.08 -3.18 0.92
CA LYS A 98 9.19 -2.76 2.34
C LYS A 98 9.48 -1.25 2.51
N SER A 99 10.08 -0.64 1.50
CA SER A 99 10.45 0.79 1.46
C SER A 99 9.24 1.71 1.57
N ASP A 100 8.20 1.41 0.80
CA ASP A 100 7.14 2.37 0.44
C ASP A 100 5.83 1.66 0.02
N LEU A 101 5.77 0.34 0.16
CA LEU A 101 4.56 -0.47 -0.06
C LEU A 101 3.95 -0.40 -1.46
N HIS A 102 4.70 0.05 -2.48
CA HIS A 102 4.24 -0.09 -3.86
C HIS A 102 4.17 -1.58 -4.26
N LEU A 103 3.32 -1.88 -5.25
CA LEU A 103 3.18 -3.23 -5.76
C LEU A 103 4.42 -3.62 -6.57
N VAL A 104 5.00 -4.77 -6.24
CA VAL A 104 6.03 -5.41 -7.07
C VAL A 104 5.39 -6.52 -7.90
N LYS A 105 4.53 -7.32 -7.27
CA LYS A 105 3.82 -8.43 -7.92
C LYS A 105 2.51 -8.74 -7.21
N SER A 106 1.47 -9.04 -7.96
CA SER A 106 0.22 -9.62 -7.44
C SER A 106 -0.02 -11.01 -8.04
N ILE A 107 -0.65 -11.87 -7.24
CA ILE A 107 -1.18 -13.16 -7.69
C ILE A 107 -2.58 -13.26 -7.12
N GLU A 108 -3.58 -13.26 -7.98
CA GLU A 108 -4.98 -13.43 -7.64
C GLU A 108 -5.47 -14.79 -8.11
N LEU A 109 -6.23 -15.46 -7.25
CA LEU A 109 -6.86 -16.74 -7.51
C LEU A 109 -8.37 -16.51 -7.56
N PHE A 110 -9.01 -16.87 -8.66
CA PHE A 110 -10.47 -16.82 -8.83
C PHE A 110 -11.05 -18.23 -8.95
N PRO A 111 -12.19 -18.51 -8.31
CA PRO A 111 -12.91 -19.75 -8.55
C PRO A 111 -13.40 -19.77 -10.00
N SER A 112 -13.27 -20.91 -10.68
CA SER A 112 -13.88 -21.15 -11.98
C SER A 112 -14.49 -22.54 -12.02
N ARG A 113 -15.40 -22.80 -12.97
CA ARG A 113 -16.00 -24.14 -13.14
C ARG A 113 -14.92 -25.12 -13.63
N GLY A 114 -14.26 -25.80 -12.69
CA GLY A 114 -13.16 -26.73 -12.96
C GLY A 114 -11.89 -26.31 -12.24
N LYS A 115 -10.93 -25.73 -12.98
CA LYS A 115 -9.63 -25.31 -12.43
C LYS A 115 -9.67 -23.85 -11.96
N PRO A 116 -9.14 -23.52 -10.78
CA PRO A 116 -8.99 -22.13 -10.37
C PRO A 116 -8.23 -21.32 -11.42
N GLN A 117 -8.72 -20.13 -11.74
CA GLN A 117 -8.02 -19.19 -12.62
C GLN A 117 -7.02 -18.40 -11.78
N ILE A 118 -5.78 -18.33 -12.26
CA ILE A 118 -4.72 -17.54 -11.64
C ILE A 118 -4.45 -16.35 -12.54
N HIS A 119 -4.55 -15.15 -11.97
CA HIS A 119 -4.11 -13.93 -12.61
C HIS A 119 -2.88 -13.43 -11.87
N ALA A 120 -1.73 -13.44 -12.52
CA ALA A 120 -0.49 -12.91 -11.97
C ALA A 120 -0.08 -11.67 -12.75
N GLN A 121 0.17 -10.57 -12.04
CA GLN A 121 0.62 -9.32 -12.62
C GLN A 121 1.95 -8.93 -11.99
N GLN A 122 2.92 -8.60 -12.83
CA GLN A 122 4.17 -7.95 -12.41
C GLN A 122 3.98 -6.44 -12.61
N ALA A 123 4.27 -5.66 -11.57
CA ALA A 123 4.23 -4.21 -11.69
C ALA A 123 5.44 -3.70 -12.48
N ASP A 124 5.23 -2.68 -13.31
CA ASP A 124 6.31 -2.00 -14.01
C ASP A 124 7.10 -1.15 -13.03
N GLN A 125 8.33 -1.57 -12.75
CA GLN A 125 9.22 -0.94 -11.78
C GLN A 125 9.70 0.46 -12.19
N SER A 126 9.52 0.84 -13.46
CA SER A 126 9.84 2.20 -13.93
C SER A 126 8.74 3.22 -13.59
N ARG A 127 7.55 2.75 -13.19
CA ARG A 127 6.40 3.59 -12.88
C ARG A 127 6.12 3.62 -11.39
N ILE A 128 5.88 4.82 -10.88
CA ILE A 128 5.40 5.04 -9.52
C ILE A 128 3.89 5.21 -9.59
N SER A 129 3.15 4.27 -9.01
CA SER A 129 1.69 4.21 -9.10
C SER A 129 1.05 3.72 -7.79
N PRO A 130 -0.11 4.26 -7.39
CA PRO A 130 -0.93 3.66 -6.34
C PRO A 130 -1.32 2.24 -6.73
N VAL A 131 -1.47 1.36 -5.73
CA VAL A 131 -1.96 0.01 -5.96
C VAL A 131 -3.47 0.08 -6.09
N LEU A 132 -4.00 -0.32 -7.24
CA LEU A 132 -5.44 -0.37 -7.48
C LEU A 132 -5.86 -1.81 -7.70
N SER A 133 -6.87 -2.24 -6.97
CA SER A 133 -7.44 -3.59 -7.10
C SER A 133 -8.27 -3.77 -8.38
N GLY A 134 -8.50 -2.69 -9.14
CA GLY A 134 -9.17 -2.75 -10.44
C GLY A 134 -10.54 -3.45 -10.37
N GLY A 135 -10.72 -4.49 -11.19
CA GLY A 135 -11.93 -5.32 -11.18
C GLY A 135 -12.03 -6.33 -10.04
N SER A 136 -11.01 -6.44 -9.18
CA SER A 136 -10.98 -7.43 -8.10
C SER A 136 -12.02 -7.13 -7.02
N MET A 137 -12.61 -8.21 -6.51
CA MET A 137 -13.43 -8.16 -5.30
C MET A 137 -12.59 -7.93 -4.05
N ILE A 138 -11.28 -8.19 -4.07
CA ILE A 138 -10.44 -8.11 -2.88
C ILE A 138 -10.07 -6.63 -2.65
N PRO A 139 -10.32 -6.06 -1.45
CA PRO A 139 -10.18 -4.62 -1.22
C PRO A 139 -8.73 -4.23 -0.86
N PHE A 140 -7.80 -4.33 -1.81
CA PHE A 140 -6.38 -4.08 -1.57
C PHE A 140 -5.83 -2.77 -2.14
N ASP A 141 -6.69 -1.80 -2.43
CA ASP A 141 -6.27 -0.49 -2.94
C ASP A 141 -5.39 0.24 -1.91
N LEU A 142 -4.20 0.68 -2.34
CA LEU A 142 -3.22 1.41 -1.53
C LEU A 142 -2.78 2.70 -2.21
N PRO A 143 -2.62 3.80 -1.45
CA PRO A 143 -1.99 4.99 -1.97
C PRO A 143 -0.48 4.77 -2.10
N LEU A 144 0.16 5.68 -2.82
CA LEU A 144 1.60 5.87 -2.74
C LEU A 144 1.98 6.37 -1.36
N PHE A 145 2.90 5.65 -0.74
CA PHE A 145 3.54 6.01 0.51
C PHE A 145 5.00 6.44 0.26
N PRO A 146 5.62 7.16 1.21
CA PRO A 146 5.02 7.72 2.42
C PRO A 146 4.16 8.97 2.13
N LEU A 147 3.08 9.15 2.91
CA LEU A 147 2.29 10.38 2.93
C LEU A 147 3.01 11.44 3.77
N SER A 148 3.66 12.41 3.14
CA SER A 148 4.35 13.49 3.88
C SER A 148 3.36 14.29 4.75
N LYS A 149 3.74 14.61 5.99
CA LYS A 149 3.02 15.61 6.81
C LYS A 149 3.34 17.01 6.27
N MET A 150 2.40 17.94 6.38
CA MET A 150 2.69 19.36 6.13
C MET A 150 2.83 20.10 7.46
N LYS A 151 3.62 21.18 7.44
CA LYS A 151 3.61 22.21 8.50
C LYS A 151 2.38 23.15 8.40
N ASN A 152 1.69 23.21 7.25
CA ASN A 152 0.46 23.97 7.01
C ASN A 152 -0.66 23.05 6.46
N LYS A 153 -1.93 23.27 6.80
CA LYS A 153 -3.10 22.41 6.45
C LYS A 153 -3.50 22.40 4.96
N GLU A 154 -2.56 22.53 4.02
CA GLU A 154 -2.88 22.49 2.59
C GLU A 154 -3.01 21.04 2.09
N SER A 155 -3.79 20.86 1.02
CA SER A 155 -3.96 19.57 0.35
C SER A 155 -2.81 19.31 -0.60
N LYS A 156 -2.20 18.11 -0.60
CA LYS A 156 -1.29 17.70 -1.69
C LYS A 156 -2.08 16.97 -2.75
N SER A 157 -1.77 17.24 -4.02
CA SER A 157 -2.24 16.47 -5.16
C SER A 157 -1.04 16.07 -6.01
N ALA A 158 -0.95 14.80 -6.37
CA ALA A 158 0.02 14.26 -7.30
C ALA A 158 -0.76 13.49 -8.37
N GLU A 159 -0.53 13.85 -9.62
CA GLU A 159 -0.96 13.03 -10.75
C GLU A 159 0.17 12.06 -11.06
N VAL A 160 -0.17 10.78 -11.07
CA VAL A 160 0.79 9.68 -11.21
C VAL A 160 0.28 8.70 -12.24
N ALA A 161 1.20 8.04 -12.93
CA ALA A 161 0.84 6.99 -13.87
C ALA A 161 0.15 5.85 -13.09
N GLY A 162 -0.93 5.29 -13.61
CA GLY A 162 -1.58 4.11 -13.01
C GLY A 162 -0.81 2.82 -13.31
N GLU A 163 -1.15 1.76 -12.58
CA GLU A 163 -0.58 0.42 -12.81
C GLU A 163 -1.03 -0.20 -14.14
N HIS A 164 -2.26 0.11 -14.57
CA HIS A 164 -2.82 -0.41 -15.81
C HIS A 164 -2.30 0.33 -17.03
N ALA A 165 -1.66 -0.42 -17.92
CA ALA A 165 -1.17 0.04 -19.20
C ALA A 165 -1.66 -0.88 -20.32
N THR A 166 -2.05 -0.28 -21.45
CA THR A 166 -2.43 -0.99 -22.67
C THR A 166 -1.41 -0.66 -23.75
N THR A 167 -0.83 -1.68 -24.36
CA THR A 167 0.06 -1.50 -25.51
C THR A 167 -0.73 -1.65 -26.81
N LEU A 168 -0.68 -0.62 -27.67
CA LEU A 168 -1.25 -0.65 -29.01
C LEU A 168 -0.20 -0.11 -29.98
N ASP A 169 0.20 -0.92 -30.97
CA ASP A 169 1.17 -0.56 -32.00
C ASP A 169 2.50 0.03 -31.47
N GLY A 170 3.01 -0.54 -30.37
CA GLY A 170 4.25 -0.08 -29.73
C GLY A 170 4.11 1.16 -28.85
N LEU A 171 2.92 1.78 -28.80
CA LEU A 171 2.59 2.85 -27.86
C LEU A 171 2.00 2.27 -26.57
N VAL A 172 2.49 2.76 -25.43
CA VAL A 172 1.99 2.37 -24.11
C VAL A 172 1.06 3.46 -23.60
N PHE A 173 -0.23 3.14 -23.54
CA PHE A 173 -1.25 4.01 -22.96
C PHE A 173 -1.40 3.66 -21.49
N VAL A 174 -1.10 4.61 -20.60
CA VAL A 174 -1.25 4.43 -19.16
C VAL A 174 -2.41 5.27 -18.67
N ASN A 175 -3.29 4.67 -17.87
CA ASN A 175 -4.38 5.40 -17.25
C ASN A 175 -3.83 6.24 -16.10
N PRO A 176 -3.96 7.59 -16.12
CA PRO A 176 -3.50 8.40 -15.00
C PRO A 176 -4.39 8.14 -13.79
N VAL A 177 -3.77 8.05 -12.62
CA VAL A 177 -4.44 8.00 -11.33
C VAL A 177 -4.07 9.27 -10.57
N LYS A 178 -5.07 9.99 -10.06
CA LYS A 178 -4.80 11.16 -9.23
C LYS A 178 -4.87 10.76 -7.77
N GLN A 179 -3.81 11.04 -7.04
CA GLN A 179 -3.79 10.90 -5.59
C GLN A 179 -3.75 12.28 -4.95
N SER A 180 -4.60 12.51 -3.96
CA SER A 180 -4.47 13.66 -3.08
C SER A 180 -4.63 13.26 -1.62
N TRP A 181 -4.03 14.02 -0.71
CA TRP A 181 -4.19 13.77 0.72
C TRP A 181 -4.18 15.03 1.56
N THR A 182 -4.92 14.98 2.65
CA THR A 182 -5.04 16.05 3.63
C THR A 182 -4.75 15.48 5.03
N PRO A 183 -3.80 16.06 5.79
CA PRO A 183 -3.63 15.73 7.20
C PRO A 183 -4.92 16.02 7.98
N THR A 184 -5.25 15.15 8.92
CA THR A 184 -6.39 15.29 9.85
C THR A 184 -5.86 15.20 11.28
N GLU A 185 -6.67 15.55 12.27
CA GLU A 185 -6.29 15.48 13.70
C GLU A 185 -5.77 14.09 14.10
N GLY A 186 -6.31 13.03 13.50
CA GLY A 186 -5.97 11.64 13.81
C GLY A 186 -5.17 10.88 12.75
N GLY A 187 -4.68 11.53 11.69
CA GLY A 187 -3.99 10.86 10.59
C GLY A 187 -4.16 11.55 9.23
N PHE A 188 -4.60 10.84 8.20
CA PHE A 188 -4.72 11.35 6.83
C PHE A 188 -6.04 10.93 6.20
N GLN A 189 -6.66 11.86 5.47
CA GLN A 189 -7.67 11.52 4.47
C GLN A 189 -6.96 11.50 3.11
N VAL A 190 -7.07 10.37 2.41
CA VAL A 190 -6.47 10.18 1.08
C VAL A 190 -7.59 9.98 0.07
N ILE A 191 -7.44 10.58 -1.09
CA ILE A 191 -8.35 10.46 -2.23
C ILE A 191 -7.54 9.85 -3.37
N LEU A 192 -8.00 8.71 -3.89
CA LEU A 192 -7.52 8.10 -5.12
C LEU A 192 -8.62 8.27 -6.16
N ASP A 193 -8.33 8.90 -7.29
CA ASP A 193 -9.25 9.08 -8.39
C ASP A 193 -8.76 8.25 -9.58
N ASP A 194 -9.48 7.17 -9.84
CA ASP A 194 -9.28 6.26 -10.96
C ASP A 194 -10.44 6.44 -11.94
N PRO A 195 -10.28 7.34 -12.94
CA PRO A 195 -11.37 7.70 -13.86
C PRO A 195 -11.85 6.53 -14.73
N ASN A 196 -11.04 5.48 -14.88
CA ASN A 196 -11.33 4.33 -15.75
C ASN A 196 -11.71 3.06 -14.98
N GLY A 197 -11.72 3.10 -13.64
CA GLY A 197 -12.04 1.93 -12.81
C GLY A 197 -13.06 2.26 -11.72
N LYS A 198 -12.63 2.24 -10.45
CA LYS A 198 -13.55 2.37 -9.31
C LYS A 198 -14.04 3.81 -9.06
N GLY A 199 -13.60 4.76 -9.87
CA GLY A 199 -13.87 6.18 -9.69
C GLY A 199 -13.15 6.73 -8.45
N LYS A 200 -13.70 7.81 -7.90
CA LYS A 200 -13.15 8.46 -6.71
C LYS A 200 -13.32 7.60 -5.45
N MET A 201 -12.20 7.22 -4.85
CA MET A 201 -12.10 6.49 -3.61
C MET A 201 -11.52 7.38 -2.51
N VAL A 202 -12.16 7.39 -1.34
CA VAL A 202 -11.70 8.10 -0.14
C VAL A 202 -11.27 7.09 0.91
N GLN A 203 -10.08 7.25 1.47
CA GLN A 203 -9.50 6.39 2.50
C GLN A 203 -9.11 7.21 3.74
N ILE A 204 -9.38 6.66 4.92
CA ILE A 204 -8.99 7.27 6.20
C ILE A 204 -7.89 6.45 6.85
N TRP A 205 -6.69 7.02 6.91
CA TRP A 205 -5.49 6.41 7.47
C TRP A 205 -5.18 6.98 8.85
N LYS A 206 -4.82 6.13 9.81
CA LYS A 206 -4.47 6.54 11.17
C LYS A 206 -3.11 5.94 11.59
N PRO A 207 -2.25 6.69 12.28
CA PRO A 207 -1.02 6.16 12.89
C PRO A 207 -1.28 4.92 13.74
N GLY A 208 -0.36 3.96 13.65
CA GLY A 208 -0.43 2.68 14.39
C GLY A 208 -1.45 1.67 13.85
N LYS A 209 -2.22 1.99 12.80
CA LYS A 209 -3.10 1.02 12.13
C LYS A 209 -2.39 0.39 10.93
N PRO A 210 -2.60 -0.91 10.68
CA PRO A 210 -1.93 -1.61 9.56
C PRO A 210 -2.55 -1.29 8.20
N TRP A 211 -3.75 -0.70 8.18
CA TRP A 211 -4.51 -0.43 6.97
C TRP A 211 -5.36 0.82 7.15
N ALA A 212 -5.95 1.31 6.06
CA ALA A 212 -7.00 2.32 6.10
C ALA A 212 -8.12 1.85 7.05
N THR A 213 -8.49 2.71 8.00
CA THR A 213 -9.56 2.44 8.95
C THR A 213 -10.93 2.40 8.27
N GLN A 214 -11.08 3.17 7.19
CA GLN A 214 -12.26 3.22 6.35
C GLN A 214 -11.85 3.45 4.90
N THR A 215 -12.64 2.91 3.97
CA THR A 215 -12.55 3.23 2.54
C THR A 215 -13.96 3.36 1.98
N GLN A 216 -14.18 4.34 1.10
CA GLN A 216 -15.46 4.53 0.43
C GLN A 216 -15.25 4.92 -1.02
N SER A 217 -16.00 4.26 -1.91
CA SER A 217 -16.09 4.53 -3.35
C SER A 217 -17.55 4.32 -3.79
N PRO A 218 -17.92 4.66 -5.03
CA PRO A 218 -19.26 4.40 -5.57
C PRO A 218 -19.66 2.92 -5.56
N THR A 219 -18.70 2.00 -5.58
CA THR A 219 -18.93 0.55 -5.72
C THR A 219 -18.57 -0.26 -4.48
N MET A 220 -17.78 0.29 -3.56
CA MET A 220 -17.24 -0.43 -2.40
C MET A 220 -17.11 0.45 -1.17
N LYS A 221 -17.45 -0.10 -0.01
CA LYS A 221 -17.19 0.46 1.32
C LYS A 221 -16.41 -0.54 2.15
N THR A 222 -15.42 -0.10 2.92
CA THR A 222 -14.67 -0.97 3.81
C THR A 222 -14.46 -0.34 5.18
N SER A 223 -14.30 -1.20 6.20
CA SER A 223 -13.88 -0.82 7.54
C SER A 223 -12.85 -1.81 8.07
N LEU A 224 -11.81 -1.28 8.73
CA LEU A 224 -10.91 -2.08 9.55
C LEU A 224 -11.65 -2.53 10.80
N GLU A 225 -11.76 -3.83 11.00
CA GLU A 225 -12.35 -4.40 12.22
C GLU A 225 -11.35 -4.28 13.38
N LYS A 226 -11.88 -4.13 14.60
CA LYS A 226 -11.10 -3.98 15.83
C LYS A 226 -10.46 -5.29 16.26
#